data_AF-A0A928WI71-F1
#
_entry.id   AF-A0A928WI71-F1
#
_cell.length_a   1.000
_cell.length_b   1.000
_cell.length_c   1.000
_cell.angle_alpha   90.00
_cell.angle_beta   90.00
_cell.angle_gamma   90.00
#
_symmetry.space_group_name_H-M   'P 1'
#
loop_
_entity.id
_entity.type
_entity.pdbx_description
1 polymer ?
#
loop_
_entity_poly.entity_id
_entity_poly.type
_entity_poly.pdbx_seq_one_letter_code
_entity_poly.pdbx_strand_id
1 'polypeptide(L)'
;MNKKYFFFTLIFSAAGILSYSLPVLAEEVTCRNTLGSVTVDNLRVPDGATCILSGTRVKGNIKVESNATLRASKINVIGNIQAENSKNVVVDSNSVIGGSIQIKQSGAANITNSRINQDLQFDTNNNQLGASNNRIGGNLQAFQNTGGLTIKNNRIDGNLQCKENRPAPTGGGNLVQGNKEDQCSRL
;
A
#
# COMPACT_ATOMS: atom_id res chain seq x y z
N MET A 1 -34.87 81.34 -4.79
CA MET A 1 -35.83 80.41 -5.43
C MET A 1 -35.45 78.98 -5.05
N ASN A 2 -36.48 78.17 -4.80
CA ASN A 2 -36.47 76.86 -4.15
C ASN A 2 -35.84 75.74 -5.00
N LYS A 3 -35.23 74.75 -4.34
CA LYS A 3 -35.83 73.41 -4.17
C LYS A 3 -34.99 72.52 -3.25
N LYS A 4 -35.59 72.14 -2.12
CA LYS A 4 -35.17 71.02 -1.28
C LYS A 4 -35.60 69.72 -1.97
N TYR A 5 -34.74 68.70 -1.98
CA TYR A 5 -35.15 67.31 -2.16
C TYR A 5 -34.57 66.46 -1.03
N PHE A 6 -35.49 65.97 -0.22
CA PHE A 6 -35.33 64.99 0.84
C PHE A 6 -35.39 63.62 0.15
N PHE A 7 -34.36 62.77 0.29
CA PHE A 7 -34.45 61.37 -0.12
C PHE A 7 -33.75 60.46 0.88
N PHE A 8 -34.39 59.31 1.06
CA PHE A 8 -34.42 58.41 2.19
C PHE A 8 -33.55 57.17 1.89
N THR A 9 -33.20 56.41 2.95
CA THR A 9 -32.77 54.97 2.93
C THR A 9 -31.36 54.65 2.38
N LEU A 10 -30.61 53.63 2.85
CA LEU A 10 -30.91 52.37 3.54
C LEU A 10 -29.59 51.87 4.20
N ILE A 11 -29.55 51.55 5.49
CA ILE A 11 -28.36 50.96 6.14
C ILE A 11 -28.38 49.45 5.88
N PHE A 12 -27.50 48.96 4.99
CA PHE A 12 -27.25 47.53 4.80
C PHE A 12 -26.21 47.08 5.85
N SER A 13 -26.66 46.47 6.94
CA SER A 13 -25.78 45.73 7.86
C SER A 13 -25.38 44.41 7.20
N ALA A 14 -24.20 44.37 6.58
CA ALA A 14 -23.60 43.14 6.09
C ALA A 14 -23.17 42.26 7.26
N ALA A 15 -24.04 41.34 7.69
CA ALA A 15 -23.67 40.25 8.58
C ALA A 15 -22.80 39.24 7.81
N GLY A 16 -21.47 39.39 7.93
CA GLY A 16 -20.51 38.46 7.34
C GLY A 16 -20.62 37.08 8.00
N ILE A 17 -21.05 36.09 7.23
CA ILE A 17 -21.02 34.68 7.64
C ILE A 17 -19.55 34.23 7.56
N LEU A 18 -18.89 34.14 8.71
CA LEU A 18 -17.57 33.51 8.81
C LEU A 18 -17.74 32.00 8.61
N SER A 19 -17.49 31.53 7.40
CA SER A 19 -17.38 30.10 7.10
C SER A 19 -16.09 29.56 7.72
N TYR A 20 -16.17 29.06 8.94
CA TYR A 20 -15.08 28.26 9.53
C TYR A 20 -15.05 26.90 8.85
N SER A 21 -14.19 26.74 7.84
CA SER A 21 -13.80 25.41 7.37
C SER A 21 -12.99 24.74 8.49
N LEU A 22 -13.57 23.76 9.17
CA LEU A 22 -12.77 22.88 10.03
C LEU A 22 -11.79 22.12 9.12
N PRO A 23 -10.50 22.05 9.47
CA PRO A 23 -9.58 21.19 8.74
C PRO A 23 -10.05 19.75 8.94
N VAL A 24 -10.52 19.11 7.87
CA VAL A 24 -10.69 17.65 7.84
C VAL A 24 -9.29 17.05 7.86
N LEU A 25 -8.79 16.77 9.06
CA LEU A 25 -7.65 15.86 9.22
C LEU A 25 -8.18 14.48 8.83
N ALA A 26 -7.85 14.02 7.61
CA ALA A 26 -7.89 12.61 7.30
C ALA A 26 -6.90 11.92 8.25
N GLU A 27 -7.40 11.46 9.39
CA GLU A 27 -6.54 11.11 10.53
C GLU A 27 -5.78 9.82 10.18
N GLU A 28 -4.51 9.99 9.81
CA GLU A 28 -3.57 8.89 9.65
C GLU A 28 -3.39 8.19 11.00
N VAL A 29 -3.68 6.90 11.04
CA VAL A 29 -3.51 6.11 12.25
C VAL A 29 -2.07 5.60 12.33
N THR A 30 -1.36 6.00 13.38
CA THR A 30 -0.03 5.45 13.70
C THR A 30 -0.17 4.14 14.48
N CYS A 31 0.17 3.02 13.84
CA CYS A 31 0.09 1.69 14.43
C CYS A 31 1.44 1.26 15.01
N ARG A 32 1.51 1.11 16.33
CA ARG A 32 2.71 0.62 17.06
C ARG A 32 2.57 -0.76 17.66
N ASN A 33 1.36 -1.34 17.62
CA ASN A 33 1.00 -2.61 18.26
C ASN A 33 0.00 -3.36 17.35
N THR A 34 -1.12 -3.84 17.91
CA THR A 34 -2.13 -4.59 17.18
C THR A 34 -3.36 -3.74 16.90
N LEU A 35 -3.90 -3.83 15.68
CA LEU A 35 -5.26 -3.40 15.34
C LEU A 35 -6.08 -4.62 14.91
N GLY A 36 -7.27 -4.74 15.49
CA GLY A 36 -8.24 -5.76 15.09
C GLY A 36 -9.07 -5.31 13.88
N SER A 37 -10.32 -5.78 13.85
CA SER A 37 -11.29 -5.44 12.82
C SER A 37 -11.84 -4.02 13.01
N VAL A 38 -11.01 -3.03 12.69
CA VAL A 38 -11.36 -1.60 12.69
C VAL A 38 -11.26 -1.03 11.28
N THR A 39 -11.89 0.11 11.04
CA THR A 39 -11.71 0.88 9.80
C THR A 39 -10.91 2.14 10.10
N VAL A 40 -9.85 2.36 9.32
CA VAL A 40 -9.01 3.56 9.39
C VAL A 40 -8.88 4.18 8.00
N ASP A 41 -8.55 5.47 7.92
CA ASP A 41 -8.37 6.13 6.63
C ASP A 41 -7.00 5.77 6.05
N ASN A 42 -5.91 6.35 6.56
CA ASN A 42 -4.54 5.91 6.27
C ASN A 42 -3.92 5.24 7.49
N LEU A 43 -2.92 4.40 7.28
CA LEU A 43 -2.18 3.76 8.35
C LEU A 43 -0.68 3.90 8.15
N ARG A 44 0.02 4.31 9.20
CA ARG A 44 1.48 4.39 9.25
C ARG A 44 2.02 3.43 10.31
N VAL A 45 3.00 2.61 9.94
CA VAL A 45 3.83 1.86 10.88
C VAL A 45 5.15 2.63 11.02
N PRO A 46 5.36 3.34 12.14
CA PRO A 46 6.51 4.22 12.29
C PRO A 46 7.81 3.44 12.46
N ASP A 47 8.93 4.14 12.33
CA ASP A 47 10.27 3.54 12.41
C ASP A 47 10.46 2.60 13.61
N GLY A 48 11.03 1.43 13.34
CA GLY A 48 11.32 0.40 14.33
C GLY A 48 10.11 -0.27 15.00
N ALA A 49 8.89 0.20 14.72
CA ALA A 49 7.68 -0.33 15.34
C ALA A 49 7.22 -1.62 14.66
N THR A 50 6.44 -2.41 15.39
CA THR A 50 5.74 -3.57 14.85
C THR A 50 4.25 -3.30 14.87
N CYS A 51 3.61 -3.37 13.71
CA CYS A 51 2.16 -3.33 13.58
C CYS A 51 1.62 -4.71 13.19
N ILE A 52 0.63 -5.18 13.93
CA ILE A 52 -0.12 -6.40 13.61
C ILE A 52 -1.55 -5.99 13.25
N LEU A 53 -1.98 -6.32 12.03
CA LEU A 53 -3.35 -6.07 11.56
C LEU A 53 -4.08 -7.40 11.42
N SER A 54 -5.31 -7.47 11.96
CA SER A 54 -6.17 -8.64 11.84
C SER A 54 -7.59 -8.20 11.51
N GLY A 55 -8.01 -8.41 10.26
CA GLY A 55 -9.34 -7.99 9.80
C GLY A 55 -9.50 -6.48 9.61
N THR A 56 -8.42 -5.70 9.68
CA THR A 56 -8.45 -4.24 9.55
C THR A 56 -8.82 -3.81 8.13
N ARG A 57 -9.67 -2.77 8.02
CA ARG A 57 -9.97 -2.09 6.76
C ARG A 57 -9.25 -0.74 6.71
N VAL A 58 -8.48 -0.50 5.66
CA VAL A 58 -7.78 0.76 5.40
C VAL A 58 -8.36 1.39 4.14
N LYS A 59 -8.98 2.56 4.22
CA LYS A 59 -9.60 3.22 3.05
C LYS A 59 -8.58 3.87 2.12
N GLY A 60 -7.41 4.18 2.64
CA GLY A 60 -6.29 4.76 1.93
C GLY A 60 -5.13 3.79 1.86
N ASN A 61 -3.93 4.25 2.21
CA ASN A 61 -2.69 3.51 2.09
C ASN A 61 -2.16 3.03 3.45
N ILE A 62 -1.33 1.99 3.39
CA ILE A 62 -0.43 1.61 4.49
C ILE A 62 0.98 2.02 4.11
N LYS A 63 1.63 2.83 4.96
CA LYS A 63 3.05 3.14 4.87
C LYS A 63 3.82 2.42 5.98
N VAL A 64 4.82 1.64 5.63
CA VAL A 64 5.72 0.94 6.56
C VAL A 64 7.09 1.59 6.46
N GLU A 65 7.54 2.20 7.56
CA GLU A 65 8.77 2.98 7.57
C GLU A 65 10.01 2.14 7.97
N SER A 66 11.10 2.82 8.27
CA SER A 66 12.43 2.23 8.35
C SER A 66 12.53 1.28 9.53
N ASN A 67 13.12 0.10 9.31
CA ASN A 67 13.27 -0.96 10.31
C ASN A 67 11.94 -1.40 10.97
N ALA A 68 10.79 -1.00 10.41
CA ALA A 68 9.48 -1.35 10.93
C ALA A 68 9.04 -2.73 10.44
N THR A 69 8.07 -3.32 11.14
CA THR A 69 7.48 -4.61 10.78
C THR A 69 5.98 -4.48 10.62
N LEU A 70 5.43 -4.94 9.49
CA LEU A 70 4.00 -5.12 9.30
C LEU A 70 3.67 -6.61 9.23
N ARG A 71 2.69 -7.06 10.00
CA ARG A 71 2.07 -8.39 9.86
C ARG A 71 0.58 -8.21 9.68
N ALA A 72 0.07 -8.45 8.48
CA ALA A 72 -1.31 -8.18 8.14
C ALA A 72 -2.02 -9.46 7.66
N SER A 73 -3.12 -9.81 8.33
CA SER A 73 -3.94 -10.96 8.00
C SER A 73 -5.39 -10.54 7.79
N LYS A 74 -6.02 -11.09 6.73
CA LYS A 74 -7.43 -10.84 6.40
C LYS A 74 -7.77 -9.35 6.28
N ILE A 75 -6.83 -8.52 5.81
CA ILE A 75 -7.03 -7.07 5.69
C ILE A 75 -7.73 -6.70 4.38
N ASN A 76 -8.35 -5.52 4.36
CA ASN A 76 -8.85 -4.89 3.13
C ASN A 76 -8.30 -3.48 3.02
N VAL A 77 -7.35 -3.27 2.11
CA VAL A 77 -6.71 -1.98 1.85
C VAL A 77 -7.21 -1.50 0.49
N ILE A 78 -7.86 -0.34 0.44
CA ILE A 78 -8.36 0.21 -0.83
C ILE A 78 -7.20 0.78 -1.67
N GLY A 79 -6.23 1.42 -1.03
CA GLY A 79 -5.02 1.92 -1.66
C GLY A 79 -3.89 0.89 -1.71
N ASN A 80 -2.68 1.37 -1.46
CA ASN A 80 -1.43 0.62 -1.59
C ASN A 80 -0.86 0.22 -0.24
N ILE A 81 0.03 -0.77 -0.26
CA ILE A 81 1.01 -1.00 0.82
C ILE A 81 2.38 -0.59 0.28
N GLN A 82 3.02 0.37 0.94
CA GLN A 82 4.33 0.88 0.57
C GLN A 82 5.29 0.68 1.74
N ALA A 83 6.36 -0.08 1.50
CA ALA A 83 7.39 -0.36 2.50
C ALA A 83 8.76 -0.01 1.91
N GLU A 84 9.44 0.91 2.56
CA GLU A 84 10.77 1.37 2.17
C GLU A 84 11.69 1.30 3.39
N ASN A 85 12.87 0.69 3.25
CA ASN A 85 13.80 0.44 4.36
C ASN A 85 13.21 -0.37 5.53
N SER A 86 12.11 -1.08 5.30
CA SER A 86 11.41 -1.84 6.34
C SER A 86 12.18 -3.09 6.76
N LYS A 87 11.95 -3.56 7.99
CA LYS A 87 12.57 -4.80 8.47
C LYS A 87 11.89 -6.04 7.92
N ASN A 88 10.56 -6.08 7.98
CA ASN A 88 9.78 -7.24 7.54
C ASN A 88 8.34 -6.87 7.18
N VAL A 89 7.81 -7.41 6.07
CA VAL A 89 6.40 -7.25 5.70
C VAL A 89 5.75 -8.60 5.42
N VAL A 90 4.71 -8.94 6.16
CA VAL A 90 3.89 -10.14 5.93
C VAL A 90 2.46 -9.72 5.60
N VAL A 91 1.94 -10.22 4.48
CA VAL A 91 0.54 -10.05 4.08
C VAL A 91 -0.01 -11.42 3.71
N ASP A 92 -1.05 -11.87 4.42
CA ASP A 92 -1.57 -13.22 4.27
C ASP A 92 -3.10 -13.33 4.46
N SER A 93 -3.59 -14.58 4.48
CA SER A 93 -4.96 -14.92 4.93
C SER A 93 -6.09 -14.25 4.16
N ASN A 94 -6.10 -14.38 2.83
CA ASN A 94 -7.13 -13.82 1.93
C ASN A 94 -7.22 -12.29 1.99
N SER A 95 -6.09 -11.61 2.20
CA SER A 95 -6.04 -10.15 2.18
C SER A 95 -6.35 -9.59 0.79
N VAL A 96 -6.99 -8.41 0.75
CA VAL A 96 -7.34 -7.71 -0.49
C VAL A 96 -6.71 -6.33 -0.49
N ILE A 97 -5.90 -6.07 -1.52
CA ILE A 97 -5.23 -4.79 -1.75
C ILE A 97 -5.75 -4.25 -3.09
N GLY A 98 -6.42 -3.09 -3.05
CA GLY A 98 -7.02 -2.42 -4.20
C GLY A 98 -6.00 -1.75 -5.11
N GLY A 99 -4.84 -1.39 -4.57
CA GLY A 99 -3.68 -0.90 -5.31
C GLY A 99 -2.58 -1.95 -5.47
N SER A 100 -1.34 -1.48 -5.36
CA SER A 100 -0.11 -2.25 -5.44
C SER A 100 0.48 -2.52 -4.05
N ILE A 101 1.35 -3.52 -3.99
CA ILE A 101 2.27 -3.72 -2.86
C ILE A 101 3.69 -3.45 -3.38
N GLN A 102 4.40 -2.52 -2.75
CA GLN A 102 5.77 -2.14 -3.11
C GLN A 102 6.69 -2.35 -1.91
N ILE A 103 7.67 -3.25 -2.06
CA ILE A 103 8.69 -3.56 -1.05
C ILE A 103 10.05 -3.15 -1.61
N LYS A 104 10.58 -2.04 -1.11
CA LYS A 104 11.82 -1.43 -1.61
C LYS A 104 12.87 -1.32 -0.52
N GLN A 105 14.12 -1.60 -0.84
CA GLN A 105 15.27 -1.41 0.06
C GLN A 105 15.08 -2.05 1.45
N SER A 106 14.28 -3.09 1.54
CA SER A 106 13.81 -3.67 2.80
C SER A 106 14.53 -4.98 3.11
N GLY A 107 14.28 -5.50 4.31
CA GLY A 107 14.71 -6.82 4.75
C GLY A 107 13.90 -7.93 4.09
N ALA A 108 13.10 -8.62 4.90
CA ALA A 108 12.29 -9.76 4.46
C ALA A 108 10.88 -9.32 4.05
N ALA A 109 10.23 -10.10 3.19
CA ALA A 109 8.80 -9.95 2.95
C ALA A 109 8.17 -11.26 2.48
N ASN A 110 6.95 -11.54 2.94
CA ASN A 110 6.19 -12.69 2.50
C ASN A 110 4.75 -12.29 2.20
N ILE A 111 4.40 -12.28 0.91
CA ILE A 111 3.08 -11.92 0.39
C ILE A 111 2.43 -13.20 -0.10
N THR A 112 1.42 -13.67 0.63
CA THR A 112 0.80 -14.97 0.36
C THR A 112 -0.71 -14.92 0.37
N ASN A 113 -1.35 -15.81 -0.38
CA ASN A 113 -2.80 -16.01 -0.35
C ASN A 113 -3.58 -14.68 -0.36
N SER A 114 -3.24 -13.78 -1.28
CA SER A 114 -3.77 -12.42 -1.33
C SER A 114 -4.25 -12.06 -2.73
N ARG A 115 -5.22 -11.14 -2.81
CA ARG A 115 -5.62 -10.48 -4.05
C ARG A 115 -5.01 -9.08 -4.09
N ILE A 116 -4.23 -8.81 -5.12
CA ILE A 116 -3.59 -7.52 -5.38
C ILE A 116 -4.11 -7.06 -6.73
N ASN A 117 -4.85 -5.96 -6.77
CA ASN A 117 -5.53 -5.53 -7.99
C ASN A 117 -4.57 -4.89 -9.01
N GLN A 118 -3.44 -4.34 -8.56
CA GLN A 118 -2.39 -3.79 -9.42
C GLN A 118 -1.12 -4.65 -9.30
N ASP A 119 0.04 -4.04 -9.06
CA ASP A 119 1.34 -4.70 -9.11
C ASP A 119 1.81 -5.22 -7.74
N LEU A 120 2.66 -6.25 -7.77
CA LEU A 120 3.52 -6.64 -6.65
C LEU A 120 4.98 -6.40 -7.05
N GLN A 121 5.68 -5.54 -6.31
CA GLN A 121 7.03 -5.11 -6.64
C GLN A 121 8.00 -5.41 -5.48
N PHE A 122 9.11 -6.06 -5.78
CA PHE A 122 10.26 -6.25 -4.89
C PHE A 122 11.50 -5.62 -5.52
N ASP A 123 12.06 -4.60 -4.89
CA ASP A 123 13.20 -3.86 -5.42
C ASP A 123 14.30 -3.69 -4.36
N THR A 124 15.51 -4.17 -4.67
CA THR A 124 16.72 -3.94 -3.87
C THR A 124 16.59 -4.41 -2.41
N ASN A 125 15.92 -5.54 -2.17
CA ASN A 125 15.77 -6.10 -0.82
C ASN A 125 16.88 -7.11 -0.49
N ASN A 126 17.28 -7.18 0.79
CA ASN A 126 18.50 -7.87 1.19
C ASN A 126 18.28 -9.16 2.00
N ASN A 127 17.04 -9.55 2.27
CA ASN A 127 16.70 -10.79 3.00
C ASN A 127 15.68 -11.63 2.23
N GLN A 128 15.24 -12.75 2.81
CA GLN A 128 14.35 -13.71 2.17
C GLN A 128 13.02 -13.08 1.76
N LEU A 129 12.65 -13.31 0.51
CA LEU A 129 11.39 -12.86 -0.06
C LEU A 129 10.51 -14.03 -0.51
N GLY A 130 9.19 -13.85 -0.42
CA GLY A 130 8.20 -14.80 -0.88
C GLY A 130 6.99 -14.14 -1.51
N ALA A 131 6.59 -14.65 -2.67
CA ALA A 131 5.32 -14.35 -3.32
C ALA A 131 4.63 -15.67 -3.70
N SER A 132 3.59 -16.07 -2.96
CA SER A 132 2.92 -17.33 -3.25
C SER A 132 1.40 -17.33 -3.16
N ASN A 133 0.76 -18.07 -4.07
CA ASN A 133 -0.70 -18.24 -4.08
C ASN A 133 -1.47 -16.91 -4.17
N ASN A 134 -0.91 -15.90 -4.85
CA ASN A 134 -1.57 -14.61 -5.03
C ASN A 134 -2.32 -14.53 -6.35
N ARG A 135 -3.37 -13.71 -6.39
CA ARG A 135 -3.97 -13.21 -7.64
C ARG A 135 -3.56 -11.77 -7.83
N ILE A 136 -2.81 -11.49 -8.89
CA ILE A 136 -2.21 -10.20 -9.19
C ILE A 136 -2.81 -9.69 -10.50
N GLY A 137 -3.48 -8.53 -10.45
CA GLY A 137 -4.14 -7.93 -11.60
C GLY A 137 -3.19 -7.21 -12.55
N GLY A 138 -2.05 -6.74 -12.05
CA GLY A 138 -0.95 -6.18 -12.82
C GLY A 138 0.23 -7.15 -12.93
N ASN A 139 1.42 -6.61 -12.77
CA ASN A 139 2.69 -7.32 -12.89
C ASN A 139 3.19 -7.83 -11.54
N LEU A 140 4.02 -8.87 -11.58
CA LEU A 140 4.92 -9.21 -10.50
C LEU A 140 6.35 -8.89 -10.95
N GLN A 141 6.98 -7.91 -10.30
CA GLN A 141 8.31 -7.43 -10.65
C GLN A 141 9.28 -7.67 -9.49
N ALA A 142 10.45 -8.23 -9.78
CA ALA A 142 11.49 -8.47 -8.81
C ALA A 142 12.86 -8.04 -9.34
N PHE A 143 13.41 -6.97 -8.79
CA PHE A 143 14.68 -6.41 -9.25
C PHE A 143 15.71 -6.32 -8.12
N GLN A 144 16.95 -6.73 -8.42
CA GLN A 144 18.12 -6.46 -7.58
C GLN A 144 18.04 -7.00 -6.13
N ASN A 145 17.24 -8.03 -5.87
CA ASN A 145 17.10 -8.62 -4.54
C ASN A 145 18.20 -9.65 -4.25
N THR A 146 18.82 -9.59 -3.06
CA THR A 146 20.02 -10.40 -2.73
C THR A 146 19.82 -11.49 -1.68
N GLY A 147 18.67 -11.54 -1.00
CA GLY A 147 18.40 -12.51 0.07
C GLY A 147 17.75 -13.82 -0.38
N GLY A 148 17.54 -13.98 -1.69
CA GLY A 148 16.76 -15.08 -2.28
C GLY A 148 15.26 -14.78 -2.33
N LEU A 149 14.62 -15.24 -3.41
CA LEU A 149 13.20 -14.99 -3.68
C LEU A 149 12.53 -16.26 -4.19
N THR A 150 11.41 -16.64 -3.59
CA THR A 150 10.54 -17.71 -4.07
C THR A 150 9.25 -17.16 -4.64
N ILE A 151 8.95 -17.47 -5.89
CA ILE A 151 7.73 -17.07 -6.61
C ILE A 151 6.99 -18.33 -7.04
N LYS A 152 5.85 -18.63 -6.40
CA LYS A 152 5.16 -19.91 -6.60
C LYS A 152 3.64 -19.78 -6.66
N ASN A 153 2.99 -20.50 -7.59
CA ASN A 153 1.53 -20.62 -7.65
C ASN A 153 0.77 -19.28 -7.74
N ASN A 154 1.36 -18.24 -8.34
CA ASN A 154 0.64 -16.99 -8.54
C ASN A 154 -0.17 -17.02 -9.84
N ARG A 155 -1.33 -16.37 -9.86
CA ARG A 155 -2.07 -16.02 -11.07
C ARG A 155 -1.86 -14.55 -11.37
N ILE A 156 -1.17 -14.24 -12.45
CA ILE A 156 -0.71 -12.89 -12.81
C ILE A 156 -1.36 -12.50 -14.14
N ASP A 157 -2.15 -11.44 -14.14
CA ASP A 157 -2.83 -10.93 -15.34
C ASP A 157 -1.89 -10.08 -16.23
N GLY A 158 -0.82 -9.49 -15.66
CA GLY A 158 0.27 -8.84 -16.39
C GLY A 158 1.49 -9.75 -16.61
N ASN A 159 2.68 -9.16 -16.51
CA ASN A 159 3.97 -9.84 -16.70
C ASN A 159 4.58 -10.32 -15.38
N LEU A 160 5.45 -11.33 -15.47
CA LEU A 160 6.37 -11.75 -14.41
C LEU A 160 7.80 -11.42 -14.83
N GLN A 161 8.39 -10.39 -14.22
CA GLN A 161 9.68 -9.83 -14.64
C GLN A 161 10.71 -9.90 -13.52
N CYS A 162 11.88 -10.49 -13.80
CA CYS A 162 12.91 -10.69 -12.78
C CYS A 162 14.30 -10.39 -13.30
N LYS A 163 14.91 -9.32 -12.79
CA LYS A 163 16.20 -8.83 -13.28
C LYS A 163 17.18 -8.63 -12.13
N GLU A 164 18.42 -9.05 -12.32
CA GLU A 164 19.54 -8.78 -11.39
C GLU A 164 19.35 -9.30 -9.94
N ASN A 165 18.43 -10.23 -9.69
CA ASN A 165 18.33 -10.88 -8.38
C ASN A 165 19.46 -11.90 -8.18
N ARG A 166 20.00 -11.99 -6.97
CA ARG A 166 21.11 -12.90 -6.62
C ARG A 166 20.86 -13.57 -5.26
N PRO A 167 20.54 -14.87 -5.21
CA PRO A 167 20.38 -15.79 -6.34
C PRO A 167 19.18 -15.43 -7.23
N ALA A 168 19.17 -15.96 -8.45
CA ALA A 168 17.99 -15.86 -9.32
C ALA A 168 16.74 -16.42 -8.62
N PRO A 169 15.53 -15.89 -8.87
CA PRO A 169 14.33 -16.35 -8.18
C PRO A 169 14.04 -17.81 -8.49
N THR A 170 13.52 -18.52 -7.50
CA THR A 170 13.13 -19.93 -7.63
C THR A 170 11.62 -20.09 -7.49
N GLY A 171 11.09 -21.26 -7.83
CA GLY A 171 9.67 -21.57 -7.68
C GLY A 171 9.09 -22.25 -8.91
N GLY A 172 7.78 -22.05 -9.14
CA GLY A 172 7.06 -22.71 -10.22
C GLY A 172 5.54 -22.59 -10.08
N GLY A 173 4.80 -23.07 -11.07
CA GLY A 173 3.34 -23.10 -11.04
C GLY A 173 2.70 -21.72 -11.20
N ASN A 174 3.44 -20.72 -11.68
CA ASN A 174 2.88 -19.40 -11.95
C ASN A 174 2.12 -19.40 -13.28
N LEU A 175 0.85 -19.02 -13.24
CA LEU A 175 0.01 -18.79 -14.42
C LEU A 175 0.07 -17.31 -14.76
N VAL A 176 0.75 -16.97 -15.85
CA VAL A 176 1.01 -15.59 -16.29
C VAL A 176 0.33 -15.40 -17.63
N GLN A 177 -0.52 -14.37 -17.75
CA GLN A 177 -1.20 -14.04 -19.01
C GLN A 177 -0.30 -13.24 -19.96
N GLY A 178 0.54 -12.36 -19.41
CA GLY A 178 1.62 -11.71 -20.14
C GLY A 178 2.84 -12.60 -20.28
N ASN A 179 4.02 -11.99 -20.23
CA ASN A 179 5.29 -12.70 -20.42
C ASN A 179 5.97 -13.04 -19.09
N LYS A 180 6.78 -14.10 -19.14
CA LYS A 180 7.78 -14.41 -18.12
C LYS A 180 9.14 -14.00 -18.66
N GLU A 181 9.78 -13.04 -18.00
CA GLU A 181 10.97 -12.37 -18.53
C GLU A 181 12.21 -12.66 -17.69
N ASP A 182 13.36 -12.62 -18.36
CA ASP A 182 14.69 -12.72 -17.75
C ASP A 182 14.84 -13.95 -16.82
N GLN A 183 15.22 -13.73 -15.56
CA GLN A 183 15.48 -14.78 -14.58
C GLN A 183 14.21 -15.58 -14.23
N CYS A 184 13.03 -15.05 -14.55
CA CYS A 184 11.76 -15.70 -14.29
C CYS A 184 11.15 -16.40 -15.50
N SER A 185 11.82 -16.43 -16.64
CA SER A 185 11.39 -17.10 -17.87
C SER A 185 10.99 -18.59 -17.71
N ARG A 186 11.44 -19.25 -16.64
CA ARG A 186 11.17 -20.67 -16.34
C ARG A 186 10.21 -20.92 -15.16
N LEU A 187 9.69 -19.88 -14.49
CA LEU A 187 8.86 -20.01 -13.27
C LEU A 187 7.37 -20.18 -13.55
#